data_AF-A0A399ZA33-F1
#
_entry.id   AF-A0A399ZA33-F1
#
_cell.length_a   1.000
_cell.length_b   1.000
_cell.length_c   1.000
_cell.angle_alpha   90.00
_cell.angle_beta   90.00
_cell.angle_gamma   90.00
#
_symmetry.space_group_name_H-M   'P 1'
#
loop_
_entity.id
_entity.type
_entity.pdbx_description
1 polymer ?
#
loop_
_entity_poly.entity_id
_entity_poly.type
_entity_poly.pdbx_seq_one_letter_code
_entity_poly.pdbx_strand_id
1 'polypeptide(L)'
;MDKPHYIGTLSPEMALLGLLYRAPAHGYDLHRKVAADLGQVWHLSQSQAYAILKRLEKRGDISGEEIPQEKLPPRLLLKMTGQGRARFLGWLETPSGGSTRAIRMEFVTRLYFIQMYFPEKTAAAFNAQKEEARKHIQRLQATLSALPDDQIHNRMSLELRLGQLETTLSWLDDWDRKIGTSK
;
A
#
# COMPACT_ATOMS: atom_id res chain seq x y z
N MET A 1 4.43 -9.87 -23.34
CA MET A 1 3.38 -9.82 -22.31
C MET A 1 4.08 -9.48 -21.01
N ASP A 2 4.31 -8.18 -20.80
CA ASP A 2 5.03 -7.68 -19.63
C ASP A 2 4.15 -7.90 -18.40
N LYS A 3 4.58 -8.75 -17.47
CA LYS A 3 3.98 -8.76 -16.14
C LYS A 3 4.24 -7.38 -15.55
N PRO A 4 3.25 -6.71 -14.92
CA PRO A 4 3.54 -5.50 -14.17
C PRO A 4 4.55 -5.89 -13.08
N HIS A 5 5.82 -5.57 -13.32
CA HIS A 5 6.84 -5.60 -12.29
C HIS A 5 6.37 -4.67 -11.19
N TYR A 6 6.35 -5.17 -9.95
CA TYR A 6 6.08 -4.37 -8.77
C TYR A 6 6.86 -3.05 -8.83
N ILE A 7 6.17 -1.95 -9.16
CA ILE A 7 6.78 -0.63 -9.34
C ILE A 7 6.88 0.01 -7.96
N GLY A 8 8.09 0.03 -7.41
CA GLY A 8 8.53 1.10 -6.54
C GLY A 8 8.64 0.79 -5.05
N THR A 9 9.63 1.44 -4.47
CA THR A 9 9.83 1.64 -3.03
C THR A 9 8.51 1.82 -2.28
N LEU A 10 8.30 1.03 -1.22
CA LEU A 10 7.17 1.16 -0.30
C LEU A 10 7.02 2.63 0.12
N SER A 11 5.89 3.24 -0.23
CA SER A 11 5.67 4.67 -0.10
C SER A 11 4.24 4.96 0.36
N PRO A 12 4.02 5.94 1.26
CA PRO A 12 2.68 6.37 1.69
C PRO A 12 1.94 7.17 0.61
N GLU A 13 2.52 7.30 -0.59
CA GLU A 13 1.94 8.05 -1.69
C GLU A 13 0.55 7.55 -2.11
N MET A 14 0.34 6.24 -2.15
CA MET A 14 -0.98 5.68 -2.45
C MET A 14 -1.99 5.93 -1.32
N ALA A 15 -1.53 6.09 -0.07
CA ALA A 15 -2.39 6.49 1.03
C ALA A 15 -2.92 7.93 0.85
N LEU A 16 -2.08 8.86 0.41
CA LEU A 16 -2.52 10.23 0.13
C LEU A 16 -3.41 10.29 -1.12
N LEU A 17 -3.01 9.60 -2.19
CA LEU A 17 -3.77 9.59 -3.44
C LEU A 17 -5.16 8.96 -3.23
N GLY A 18 -5.26 7.81 -2.55
CA GLY A 18 -6.53 7.11 -2.34
C GLY A 18 -7.57 7.89 -1.54
N LEU A 19 -7.15 8.80 -0.66
CA LEU A 19 -8.07 9.68 0.07
C LEU A 19 -8.74 10.73 -0.84
N LEU A 20 -8.15 11.05 -1.99
CA LEU A 20 -8.72 11.95 -3.00
C LEU A 20 -9.67 11.24 -3.99
N TYR A 21 -9.85 9.92 -3.86
CA TYR A 21 -10.60 9.13 -4.84
C TYR A 21 -12.10 9.50 -4.91
N ARG A 22 -12.70 9.86 -3.76
CA ARG A 22 -14.12 10.19 -3.65
C ARG A 22 -14.40 11.68 -3.74
N ALA A 23 -13.54 12.52 -3.18
CA ALA A 23 -13.73 13.97 -3.15
C ALA A 23 -12.40 14.73 -3.09
N PRO A 24 -12.36 15.99 -3.58
CA PRO A 24 -11.24 16.89 -3.35
C PRO A 24 -11.01 17.15 -1.86
N ALA A 25 -9.76 17.45 -1.48
CA ALA A 25 -9.40 17.75 -0.09
C ALA A 25 -8.16 18.66 0.00
N HIS A 26 -7.94 19.29 1.16
CA HIS A 26 -6.73 20.04 1.42
C HIS A 26 -5.60 19.13 1.90
N GLY A 27 -4.34 19.50 1.60
CA GLY A 27 -3.17 18.70 1.97
C GLY A 27 -3.03 18.42 3.47
N TYR A 28 -3.45 19.37 4.32
CA TYR A 28 -3.48 19.19 5.77
C TYR A 28 -4.45 18.10 6.20
N ASP A 29 -5.65 18.08 5.62
CA ASP A 29 -6.69 17.10 5.96
C ASP A 29 -6.28 15.70 5.50
N LEU A 30 -5.64 15.59 4.33
CA LEU A 30 -5.07 14.34 3.84
C LEU A 30 -4.01 13.79 4.81
N HIS A 31 -3.05 14.63 5.23
CA HIS A 31 -2.03 14.24 6.21
C HIS A 31 -2.64 13.77 7.52
N ARG A 32 -3.57 14.55 8.09
CA ARG A 32 -4.26 14.20 9.33
C ARG A 32 -4.99 12.87 9.22
N LYS A 33 -5.67 12.63 8.11
CA LYS A 33 -6.43 11.39 7.91
C LYS A 33 -5.52 10.17 7.74
N VAL A 34 -4.40 10.30 7.03
CA VAL A 34 -3.39 9.22 6.99
C VAL A 34 -2.82 8.95 8.39
N ALA A 35 -2.49 9.98 9.16
CA ALA A 35 -1.97 9.81 10.51
C ALA A 35 -2.98 9.15 11.46
N ALA A 36 -4.27 9.50 11.34
CA ALA A 36 -5.34 8.93 12.16
C ALA A 36 -5.66 7.47 11.80
N ASP A 37 -5.83 7.19 10.51
CA ASP A 37 -6.38 5.90 10.06
C ASP A 37 -5.29 4.87 9.74
N LEU A 38 -4.10 5.33 9.35
CA LEU A 38 -2.98 4.50 8.91
C LEU A 38 -1.67 4.83 9.65
N GLY A 39 -1.70 5.54 10.77
CA GLY A 39 -0.50 5.96 11.51
C GLY A 39 0.36 4.82 12.05
N GLN A 40 -0.23 3.64 12.29
CA GLN A 40 0.51 2.42 12.67
C GLN A 40 1.17 1.72 11.48
N VAL A 41 0.77 2.07 10.26
CA VAL A 41 1.36 1.59 9.01
C VAL A 41 2.42 2.57 8.53
N TRP A 42 2.09 3.86 8.46
CA TRP A 42 2.96 4.91 7.92
C TRP A 42 3.24 6.00 8.96
N HIS A 43 4.53 6.15 9.30
CA HIS A 43 5.02 7.34 9.95
C HIS A 43 5.28 8.43 8.90
N LEU A 44 4.33 9.35 8.75
CA LEU A 44 4.36 10.41 7.76
C LEU A 44 4.33 11.77 8.45
N SER A 45 5.44 12.52 8.37
CA SER A 45 5.43 13.92 8.81
C SER A 45 4.59 14.78 7.87
N GLN A 46 4.15 15.93 8.37
CA GLN A 46 3.42 16.89 7.53
C GLN A 46 4.27 17.33 6.33
N SER A 47 5.54 17.67 6.53
CA SER A 47 6.45 18.09 5.45
C SER A 47 6.63 17.00 4.37
N GLN A 48 6.74 15.73 4.77
CA GLN A 48 6.80 14.61 3.84
C GLN A 48 5.49 14.46 3.05
N ALA A 49 4.33 14.64 3.68
CA ALA A 49 3.05 14.58 2.99
C ALA A 49 2.97 15.64 1.88
N TYR A 50 3.32 16.89 2.18
CA TYR A 50 3.33 17.97 1.18
C TYR A 50 4.34 17.71 0.06
N ALA A 51 5.52 17.16 0.35
CA ALA A 51 6.49 16.79 -0.68
C ALA A 51 5.95 15.71 -1.63
N ILE A 52 5.19 14.75 -1.10
CA ILE A 52 4.53 13.71 -1.89
C ILE A 52 3.40 14.28 -2.74
N LEU A 53 2.55 15.13 -2.17
CA LEU A 53 1.45 15.79 -2.90
C LEU A 53 1.99 16.63 -4.07
N LYS A 54 3.04 17.42 -3.84
CA LYS A 54 3.72 18.18 -4.91
C LYS A 54 4.26 17.27 -6.02
N ARG A 55 4.76 16.08 -5.67
CA ARG A 55 5.24 15.09 -6.66
C ARG A 55 4.09 14.45 -7.43
N LEU A 56 2.97 14.13 -6.78
CA LEU A 56 1.74 13.65 -7.43
C LEU A 56 1.21 14.69 -8.42
N GLU A 57 1.19 15.96 -8.02
CA GLU A 57 0.76 17.07 -8.87
C GLU A 57 1.69 17.23 -10.09
N LYS A 58 3.01 17.24 -9.87
CA LYS A 58 4.01 17.32 -10.95
C LYS A 58 3.87 16.18 -11.98
N ARG A 59 3.40 15.01 -11.55
CA ARG A 59 3.15 13.85 -12.44
C ARG A 59 1.78 13.87 -13.11
N GLY A 60 0.92 14.83 -12.78
CA GLY A 60 -0.45 14.89 -13.28
C GLY A 60 -1.41 13.92 -12.60
N ASP A 61 -1.02 13.29 -11.47
CA ASP A 61 -1.91 12.40 -10.71
C ASP A 61 -3.01 13.18 -9.96
N ILE A 62 -2.71 14.42 -9.57
CA ILE A 62 -3.63 15.35 -8.93
C ILE A 62 -3.50 16.74 -9.54
N SER A 63 -4.50 17.60 -9.34
CA SER A 63 -4.48 19.03 -9.67
C SER A 63 -4.84 19.86 -8.45
N GLY A 64 -4.20 21.02 -8.28
CA GLY A 64 -4.55 22.02 -7.28
C GLY A 64 -5.40 23.17 -7.83
N GLU A 65 -6.38 23.62 -7.06
CA GLU A 65 -7.15 24.84 -7.29
C GLU A 65 -7.01 25.74 -6.05
N GLU A 66 -6.64 27.01 -6.25
CA GLU A 66 -6.59 27.98 -5.16
C GLU A 66 -8.00 28.48 -4.84
N ILE A 67 -8.45 28.23 -3.61
CA ILE A 67 -9.73 28.70 -3.11
C ILE A 67 -9.50 29.99 -2.32
N PRO A 68 -10.03 31.16 -2.77
CA PRO A 68 -9.88 32.44 -2.08
C PRO A 68 -10.43 32.38 -0.65
N GLN A 69 -9.79 33.11 0.26
CA GLN A 69 -10.28 33.32 1.62
C GLN A 69 -10.25 34.82 1.95
N GLU A 70 -11.30 35.34 2.60
CA GLU A 70 -11.44 36.80 2.83
C GLU A 70 -10.32 37.41 3.69
N LYS A 71 -9.75 36.64 4.62
CA LYS A 71 -8.80 37.14 5.63
C LYS A 71 -7.58 36.22 5.83
N LEU A 72 -7.39 35.25 4.95
CA LEU A 72 -6.33 34.24 5.04
C LEU A 72 -5.74 34.00 3.65
N PRO A 73 -4.50 33.47 3.55
CA PRO A 73 -3.97 33.01 2.27
C PRO A 73 -4.93 31.99 1.62
N PRO A 74 -5.04 31.97 0.27
CA PRO A 74 -5.84 30.98 -0.43
C PRO A 74 -5.48 29.56 -0.01
N ARG A 75 -6.50 28.69 0.09
CA ARG A 75 -6.27 27.27 0.39
C ARG A 75 -6.22 26.48 -0.90
N LEU A 76 -5.17 25.67 -1.04
CA LEU A 76 -5.05 24.75 -2.16
C LEU A 76 -6.00 23.55 -1.97
N LEU A 77 -7.02 23.45 -2.81
CA LEU A 77 -7.90 22.30 -2.90
C LEU A 77 -7.33 21.32 -3.92
N LEU A 78 -6.99 20.12 -3.49
CA LEU A 78 -6.39 19.09 -4.33
C LEU A 78 -7.47 18.14 -4.83
N LYS A 79 -7.41 17.76 -6.11
CA LYS A 79 -8.35 16.83 -6.75
C LYS A 79 -7.60 15.77 -7.54
N MET A 80 -8.05 14.52 -7.46
CA MET A 80 -7.53 13.44 -8.29
C MET A 80 -7.90 13.64 -9.76
N THR A 81 -6.93 13.49 -10.67
CA THR A 81 -7.17 13.55 -12.12
C THR A 81 -7.60 12.18 -12.67
N GLY A 82 -7.95 12.12 -13.96
CA GLY A 82 -8.19 10.83 -14.64
C GLY A 82 -6.97 9.90 -14.62
N GLN A 83 -5.76 10.47 -14.76
CA GLN A 83 -4.50 9.72 -14.66
C GLN A 83 -4.28 9.16 -13.25
N GLY A 84 -4.44 10.00 -12.22
CA GLY A 84 -4.31 9.55 -10.84
C GLY A 84 -5.33 8.48 -10.49
N ARG A 85 -6.55 8.58 -11.03
CA ARG A 85 -7.60 7.57 -10.86
C ARG A 85 -7.22 6.24 -11.50
N ALA A 86 -6.77 6.25 -12.75
CA ALA A 86 -6.31 5.03 -13.43
C ALA A 86 -5.16 4.37 -12.67
N ARG A 87 -4.18 5.18 -12.21
CA ARG A 87 -3.05 4.71 -11.43
C ARG A 87 -3.47 4.09 -10.09
N PHE A 88 -4.36 4.75 -9.36
CA PHE A 88 -4.86 4.26 -8.08
C PHE A 88 -5.65 2.94 -8.23
N LEU A 89 -6.54 2.87 -9.23
CA LEU A 89 -7.31 1.65 -9.50
C LEU A 89 -6.41 0.49 -9.93
N GLY A 90 -5.45 0.72 -10.83
CA GLY A 90 -4.48 -0.31 -11.23
C GLY A 90 -3.63 -0.81 -10.06
N TRP A 91 -3.28 0.08 -9.13
CA TRP A 91 -2.60 -0.30 -7.89
C TRP A 91 -3.50 -1.13 -6.96
N LEU A 92 -4.79 -0.81 -6.84
CA LEU A 92 -5.73 -1.63 -6.06
C LEU A 92 -5.90 -3.04 -6.64
N GLU A 93 -5.75 -3.22 -7.95
CA GLU A 93 -5.91 -4.51 -8.64
C GLU A 93 -4.64 -5.37 -8.64
N THR A 94 -3.47 -4.79 -8.35
CA THR A 94 -2.18 -5.50 -8.41
C THR A 94 -1.74 -5.99 -7.03
N PRO A 95 -1.65 -7.31 -6.74
CA PRO A 95 -1.17 -7.85 -5.46
C PRO A 95 0.15 -7.23 -4.99
N SER A 96 0.27 -6.96 -3.69
CA SER A 96 1.48 -6.39 -3.11
C SER A 96 2.57 -7.46 -3.13
N GLY A 97 3.84 -7.04 -3.08
CA GLY A 97 4.94 -8.01 -3.03
C GLY A 97 4.78 -9.04 -1.89
N GLY A 98 5.19 -10.29 -2.13
CA GLY A 98 5.00 -11.40 -1.18
C GLY A 98 5.88 -11.37 0.07
N SER A 99 6.61 -10.29 0.33
CA SER A 99 7.42 -10.16 1.56
C SER A 99 6.59 -9.67 2.74
N THR A 100 6.93 -10.06 3.96
CA THR A 100 6.28 -9.56 5.19
C THR A 100 6.23 -8.04 5.24
N ARG A 101 7.31 -7.36 4.81
CA ARG A 101 7.36 -5.89 4.77
C ARG A 101 6.34 -5.31 3.79
N ALA A 102 6.23 -5.88 2.59
CA ALA A 102 5.28 -5.40 1.60
C ALA A 102 3.82 -5.69 2.00
N ILE A 103 3.56 -6.85 2.62
CA ILE A 103 2.23 -7.18 3.17
C ILE A 103 1.84 -6.15 4.24
N ARG A 104 2.71 -5.95 5.25
CA ARG A 104 2.43 -5.00 6.34
C ARG A 104 2.18 -3.58 5.85
N MET A 105 2.98 -3.13 4.89
CA MET A 105 2.97 -1.73 4.46
C MET A 105 1.95 -1.47 3.35
N GLU A 106 1.97 -2.26 2.30
CA GLU A 106 1.19 -2.00 1.09
C GLU A 106 -0.13 -2.76 1.07
N PHE A 107 -0.14 -4.06 1.38
CA PHE A 107 -1.40 -4.83 1.38
C PHE A 107 -2.38 -4.27 2.41
N VAL A 108 -1.93 -3.96 3.63
CA VAL A 108 -2.79 -3.32 4.65
C VAL A 108 -3.36 -1.98 4.15
N THR A 109 -2.53 -1.14 3.52
CA THR A 109 -2.98 0.13 2.95
C THR A 109 -3.97 -0.07 1.80
N ARG A 110 -3.75 -1.06 0.94
CA ARG A 110 -4.70 -1.42 -0.13
C ARG A 110 -6.01 -1.90 0.44
N LEU A 111 -5.96 -2.80 1.42
CA LEU A 111 -7.13 -3.38 2.07
C LEU A 111 -8.01 -2.29 2.68
N TYR A 112 -7.42 -1.27 3.32
CA TYR A 112 -8.14 -0.10 3.83
C TYR A 112 -9.00 0.57 2.73
N PHE A 113 -8.43 0.82 1.56
CA PHE A 113 -9.19 1.42 0.46
C PHE A 113 -10.15 0.45 -0.25
N ILE A 114 -9.80 -0.83 -0.33
CA ILE A 114 -10.69 -1.87 -0.86
C ILE A 114 -11.94 -1.95 0.01
N GLN A 115 -11.80 -2.03 1.34
CA GLN A 115 -12.95 -2.04 2.24
C GLN A 115 -13.76 -0.74 2.17
N MET A 116 -13.09 0.40 2.00
CA MET A 116 -13.75 1.70 1.92
C MET A 116 -14.55 1.90 0.62
N TYR A 117 -14.04 1.45 -0.52
CA TYR A 117 -14.60 1.78 -1.84
C TYR A 117 -15.16 0.59 -2.62
N PHE A 118 -14.70 -0.63 -2.32
CA PHE A 118 -14.98 -1.87 -3.05
C PHE A 118 -15.06 -3.07 -2.10
N PRO A 119 -15.91 -3.03 -1.05
CA PRO A 119 -15.93 -4.06 0.00
C PRO A 119 -16.20 -5.47 -0.54
N GLU A 120 -16.85 -5.59 -1.70
CA GLU A 120 -17.06 -6.84 -2.44
C GLU A 120 -15.75 -7.49 -2.93
N LYS A 121 -14.68 -6.70 -3.16
CA LYS A 121 -13.37 -7.20 -3.60
C LYS A 121 -12.47 -7.68 -2.46
N THR A 122 -12.90 -7.55 -1.20
CA THR A 122 -12.09 -7.86 -0.01
C THR A 122 -11.57 -9.31 -0.02
N ALA A 123 -12.45 -10.29 -0.22
CA ALA A 123 -12.06 -11.71 -0.23
C ALA A 123 -11.10 -12.03 -1.38
N ALA A 124 -11.33 -11.45 -2.56
CA ALA A 124 -10.43 -11.62 -3.70
C ALA A 124 -9.03 -11.04 -3.42
N ALA A 125 -8.95 -9.90 -2.71
CA ALA A 125 -7.69 -9.29 -2.34
C ALA A 125 -6.88 -10.16 -1.37
N PHE A 126 -7.53 -10.73 -0.33
CA PHE A 126 -6.88 -11.69 0.57
C PHE A 126 -6.36 -12.91 -0.18
N ASN A 127 -7.20 -13.53 -1.02
CA ASN A 127 -6.81 -14.71 -1.79
C ASN A 127 -5.59 -14.42 -2.68
N ALA A 128 -5.61 -13.30 -3.42
CA ALA A 128 -4.50 -12.93 -4.28
C ALA A 128 -3.20 -12.65 -3.48
N GLN A 129 -3.30 -12.01 -2.31
CA GLN A 129 -2.13 -11.76 -1.48
C GLN A 129 -1.56 -13.03 -0.85
N LYS A 130 -2.43 -13.96 -0.42
CA LYS A 130 -2.02 -15.28 0.10
C LYS A 130 -1.28 -16.08 -0.97
N GLU A 131 -1.76 -16.06 -2.21
CA GLU A 131 -1.08 -16.69 -3.34
C GLU A 131 0.31 -16.09 -3.61
N GLU A 132 0.46 -14.77 -3.56
CA GLU A 132 1.78 -14.15 -3.74
C GLU A 132 2.73 -14.46 -2.57
N ALA A 133 2.22 -14.53 -1.34
CA ALA A 133 3.00 -14.95 -0.18
C ALA A 133 3.47 -16.42 -0.32
N ARG A 134 2.59 -17.35 -0.73
CA ARG A 134 2.95 -18.75 -0.97
C ARG A 134 4.01 -18.90 -2.06
N LYS A 135 3.88 -18.17 -3.17
CA LYS A 135 4.90 -18.13 -4.23
C LYS A 135 6.23 -17.61 -3.70
N HIS A 136 6.21 -16.61 -2.81
CA HIS A 136 7.43 -16.08 -2.22
C HIS A 136 8.09 -17.05 -1.25
N ILE A 137 7.31 -17.78 -0.44
CA ILE A 137 7.79 -18.89 0.41
C ILE A 137 8.50 -19.94 -0.47
N GLN A 138 7.87 -20.39 -1.55
CA GLN A 138 8.45 -21.38 -2.47
C GLN A 138 9.78 -20.91 -3.06
N ARG A 139 9.88 -19.63 -3.47
CA ARG A 139 11.13 -19.04 -3.97
C ARG A 139 12.24 -19.03 -2.90
N LEU A 140 11.90 -18.70 -1.65
CA LEU A 140 12.87 -18.71 -0.55
C LEU A 140 13.35 -20.12 -0.22
N GLN A 141 12.42 -21.09 -0.17
CA GLN A 141 12.75 -22.50 0.06
C GLN A 141 13.68 -23.04 -1.03
N ALA A 142 13.38 -22.78 -2.30
CA ALA A 142 14.25 -23.19 -3.41
C ALA A 142 15.65 -22.56 -3.32
N THR A 143 15.73 -21.29 -2.93
CA THR A 143 17.01 -20.59 -2.72
C THR A 143 17.79 -21.20 -1.55
N LEU A 144 17.11 -21.53 -0.45
CA LEU A 144 17.71 -22.14 0.74
C LEU A 144 18.25 -23.54 0.43
N SER A 145 17.51 -24.36 -0.32
CA SER A 145 17.93 -25.72 -0.71
C SER A 145 19.13 -25.74 -1.65
N ALA A 146 19.32 -24.70 -2.46
CA ALA A 146 20.45 -24.57 -3.38
C ALA A 146 21.67 -23.87 -2.75
N LEU A 147 21.57 -23.41 -1.50
CA LEU A 147 22.59 -22.60 -0.86
C LEU A 147 23.77 -23.49 -0.39
N PRO A 148 25.03 -23.16 -0.76
CA PRO A 148 26.21 -23.84 -0.22
C PRO A 148 26.29 -23.80 1.30
N ASP A 149 26.81 -24.86 1.92
CA ASP A 149 26.82 -25.04 3.38
C ASP A 149 27.71 -24.03 4.11
N ASP A 150 28.73 -23.48 3.44
CA ASP A 150 29.63 -22.46 3.99
C ASP A 150 28.98 -21.06 4.07
N GLN A 151 27.84 -20.84 3.40
CA GLN A 151 27.13 -19.56 3.41
C GLN A 151 26.19 -19.37 4.60
N ILE A 152 26.71 -19.54 5.81
CA ILE A 152 25.94 -19.55 7.07
C ILE A 152 25.07 -18.29 7.24
N HIS A 153 25.62 -17.10 6.98
CA HIS A 153 24.89 -15.83 7.17
C HIS A 153 23.71 -15.67 6.20
N ASN A 154 23.85 -16.17 4.96
CA ASN A 154 22.77 -16.17 3.98
C ASN A 154 21.68 -17.16 4.38
N ARG A 155 22.06 -18.33 4.89
CA ARG A 155 21.15 -19.33 5.44
C ARG A 155 20.32 -18.76 6.58
N MET A 156 20.97 -18.15 7.57
CA MET A 156 20.30 -17.46 8.70
C MET A 156 19.30 -16.40 8.22
N SER A 157 19.68 -15.58 7.23
CA SER A 157 18.78 -14.56 6.68
C SER A 157 17.56 -15.16 5.98
N LEU A 158 17.75 -16.22 5.19
CA LEU A 158 16.67 -16.89 4.46
C LEU A 158 15.71 -17.60 5.41
N GLU A 159 16.22 -18.32 6.41
CA GLU A 159 15.42 -19.02 7.42
C GLU A 159 14.56 -18.03 8.23
N LEU A 160 15.14 -16.90 8.67
CA LEU A 160 14.37 -15.85 9.34
C LEU A 160 13.24 -15.31 8.45
N ARG A 161 13.53 -15.01 7.18
CA ARG A 161 12.53 -14.49 6.23
C ARG A 161 11.44 -15.50 5.93
N LEU A 162 11.78 -16.79 5.87
CA LEU A 162 10.83 -17.88 5.68
C LEU A 162 9.86 -17.96 6.87
N GLY A 163 10.39 -18.06 8.10
CA GLY A 163 9.55 -18.14 9.30
C GLY A 163 8.68 -16.89 9.52
N GLN A 164 9.21 -15.69 9.22
CA GLN A 164 8.41 -14.46 9.23
C GLN A 164 7.24 -14.53 8.24
N LEU A 165 7.48 -15.05 7.03
CA LEU A 165 6.48 -15.07 5.99
C LEU A 165 5.42 -16.16 6.21
N GLU A 166 5.80 -17.32 6.74
CA GLU A 166 4.86 -18.37 7.18
C GLU A 166 3.93 -17.84 8.28
N THR A 167 4.50 -17.15 9.28
CA THR A 167 3.71 -16.48 10.32
C THR A 167 2.77 -15.42 9.71
N THR A 168 3.27 -14.65 8.74
CA THR A 168 2.47 -13.63 8.05
C THR A 168 1.33 -14.25 7.23
N LEU A 169 1.54 -15.43 6.63
CA LEU A 169 0.51 -16.15 5.88
C LEU A 169 -0.60 -16.64 6.81
N SER A 170 -0.26 -17.21 7.98
CA SER A 170 -1.26 -17.56 8.99
C SER A 170 -2.03 -16.33 9.46
N TRP A 171 -1.36 -15.20 9.66
CA TRP A 171 -2.01 -13.93 10.01
C TRP A 171 -2.99 -13.46 8.92
N LEU A 172 -2.67 -13.63 7.63
CA LEU A 172 -3.58 -13.32 6.53
C LEU A 172 -4.84 -14.19 6.59
N ASP A 173 -4.69 -15.50 6.81
CA ASP A 173 -5.82 -16.42 6.94
C ASP A 173 -6.71 -16.10 8.16
N ASP A 174 -6.13 -15.65 9.27
CA ASP A 174 -6.89 -15.23 10.45
C ASP A 174 -7.69 -13.95 10.20
N TRP A 175 -7.09 -12.96 9.54
CA TRP A 175 -7.77 -11.69 9.25
C TRP A 175 -8.82 -11.80 8.15
N ASP A 176 -8.59 -12.63 7.14
CA ASP A 176 -9.58 -12.94 6.10
C ASP A 176 -10.85 -13.50 6.75
N ARG A 177 -10.71 -14.44 7.69
CA ARG A 177 -11.84 -14.97 8.48
C ARG A 177 -12.51 -13.90 9.34
N LYS A 178 -11.75 -13.14 10.13
CA LYS A 178 -12.30 -12.09 11.03
C LYS A 178 -13.11 -11.04 10.28
N ILE A 179 -12.59 -10.58 9.14
CA ILE A 179 -13.27 -9.58 8.30
C ILE A 179 -14.46 -10.19 7.57
N GLY A 180 -14.36 -11.46 7.12
CA GLY A 180 -15.47 -12.17 6.48
C GLY A 180 -16.66 -12.43 7.40
N THR A 181 -16.44 -12.60 8.70
CA THR A 181 -17.49 -12.83 9.71
C THR A 181 -18.18 -11.57 10.24
N SER A 182 -17.69 -10.37 9.91
CA SER A 182 -18.27 -9.09 10.34
C SER A 182 -19.31 -8.52 9.35
N LYS A 183 -19.89 -9.36 8.48
CA LYS A 183 -21.01 -9.00 7.60
C LYS A 183 -22.32 -9.57 8.12
#